data_AF-A0A7V5STM4-F1
#
_entry.id   AF-A0A7V5STM4-F1
#
_cell.length_a   1.000
_cell.length_b   1.000
_cell.length_c   1.000
_cell.angle_alpha   90.00
_cell.angle_beta   90.00
_cell.angle_gamma   90.00
#
_symmetry.space_group_name_H-M   'P 1'
#
loop_
_entity.id
_entity.type
_entity.pdbx_description
1 polymer ?
#
loop_
_entity_poly.entity_id
_entity_poly.type
_entity_poly.pdbx_seq_one_letter_code
_entity_poly.pdbx_strand_id
1 'polypeptide(L)'
;MSEYLKSIDPYNHLVTTSLSHGNLKGLWELKTIDITQIHRYEPSFHFVEKSNEMVEQFKKPHLIGEYAIGWKGPGNDYPASEYEGEFHDAMWRGMFSPLPIMTPSWWWDFHYDNKHYFHFKSLASVIKILTESNEKYKHISFQNNKNIELRGLQSDNITVVWIKKLSDKNIFAFNIPVLFDKEYNVRLFDTWTNEEIKNYVLKANNKVLFIEGNILKYRDIYFIIK
;
A
#
# COMPACT_ATOMS: atom_id res chain seq x y z
N MET A 1 20.14 23.24 -6.53
CA MET A 1 20.24 22.74 -5.13
C MET A 1 20.53 21.25 -5.08
N SER A 2 19.74 20.36 -5.71
CA SER A 2 19.99 18.90 -5.70
C SER A 2 21.40 18.53 -6.18
N GLU A 3 21.92 19.18 -7.22
CA GLU A 3 23.30 18.99 -7.69
C GLU A 3 24.34 19.35 -6.64
N TYR A 4 24.14 20.46 -5.93
CA TYR A 4 25.04 20.88 -4.87
C TYR A 4 25.03 19.86 -3.72
N LEU A 5 23.86 19.42 -3.27
CA LEU A 5 23.74 18.38 -2.23
C LEU A 5 24.50 17.11 -2.63
N LYS A 6 24.29 16.62 -3.86
CA LYS A 6 25.01 15.45 -4.38
C LYS A 6 26.54 15.67 -4.46
N SER A 7 27.00 16.90 -4.68
CA SER A 7 28.44 17.20 -4.77
C SER A 7 29.17 17.21 -3.43
N ILE A 8 28.45 17.42 -2.32
CA ILE A 8 29.03 17.52 -0.98
C ILE A 8 28.67 16.36 -0.05
N ASP A 9 27.77 15.46 -0.47
CA ASP A 9 27.30 14.35 0.35
C ASP A 9 28.17 13.09 0.15
N PRO A 10 29.13 12.80 1.07
CA PRO A 10 30.06 11.68 0.90
C PRO A 10 29.37 10.31 1.03
N TYR A 11 28.14 10.27 1.55
CA TYR A 11 27.40 9.03 1.80
C TYR A 11 26.38 8.71 0.70
N ASN A 12 26.26 9.55 -0.33
CA ASN A 12 25.37 9.37 -1.47
C ASN A 12 23.90 9.10 -1.05
N HIS A 13 23.38 9.87 -0.11
CA HIS A 13 21.98 9.77 0.31
C HIS A 13 21.04 10.00 -0.88
N LEU A 14 19.86 9.40 -0.79
CA LEU A 14 18.77 9.62 -1.74
C LEU A 14 18.25 11.06 -1.59
N VAL A 15 18.01 11.71 -2.71
CA VAL A 15 17.54 13.09 -2.81
C VAL A 15 16.20 13.10 -3.54
N THR A 16 15.23 13.80 -2.95
CA THR A 16 13.96 14.14 -3.58
C THR A 16 13.59 15.57 -3.23
N THR A 17 12.48 16.06 -3.77
CA THR A 17 11.90 17.35 -3.39
C THR A 17 10.39 17.23 -3.39
N SER A 18 9.71 18.13 -2.69
CA SER A 18 8.25 18.14 -2.57
C SER A 18 7.64 19.19 -3.50
N LEU A 19 6.48 18.86 -4.07
CA LEU A 19 5.71 19.75 -4.93
C LEU A 19 4.21 19.58 -4.63
N SER A 20 3.59 20.63 -4.11
CA SER A 20 2.19 20.60 -3.68
C SER A 20 1.18 20.70 -4.83
N HIS A 21 1.57 21.28 -5.98
CA HIS A 21 0.66 21.50 -7.10
C HIS A 21 1.30 21.25 -8.47
N GLY A 22 0.68 20.36 -9.25
CA GLY A 22 0.99 20.15 -10.67
C GLY A 22 2.27 19.38 -10.95
N ASN A 23 2.59 19.25 -12.24
CA ASN A 23 3.86 18.72 -12.72
C ASN A 23 4.73 19.90 -13.16
N LEU A 24 5.88 20.10 -12.52
CA LEU A 24 6.87 21.07 -12.98
C LEU A 24 7.70 20.42 -14.08
N LYS A 25 7.56 20.89 -15.32
CA LYS A 25 8.27 20.34 -16.47
C LYS A 25 9.77 20.28 -16.20
N GLY A 26 10.39 19.11 -16.41
CA GLY A 26 11.84 18.93 -16.25
C GLY A 26 12.27 18.54 -14.83
N LEU A 27 11.41 18.67 -13.81
CA LEU A 27 11.79 18.42 -12.42
C LEU A 27 12.17 16.96 -12.19
N TRP A 28 11.34 16.05 -12.66
CA TRP A 28 11.51 14.61 -12.43
C TRP A 28 12.53 13.99 -13.38
N GLU A 29 12.91 14.69 -14.44
CA GLU A 29 14.00 14.33 -15.36
C GLU A 29 15.39 14.66 -14.82
N LEU A 30 15.51 15.51 -13.78
CA LEU A 30 16.79 15.87 -13.18
C LEU A 30 17.53 14.63 -12.66
N LYS A 31 18.76 14.37 -13.15
CA LYS A 31 19.55 13.20 -12.74
C LYS A 31 19.91 13.16 -11.25
N THR A 32 19.85 14.30 -10.57
CA THR A 32 20.19 14.46 -9.15
C THR A 32 18.98 14.35 -8.22
N ILE A 33 17.79 14.09 -8.76
CA ILE A 33 16.59 13.69 -8.02
C ILE A 33 16.41 12.19 -8.22
N ASP A 34 16.56 11.40 -7.14
CA ASP A 34 16.51 9.94 -7.20
C ASP A 34 15.08 9.39 -7.12
N ILE A 35 14.20 10.08 -6.39
CA ILE A 35 12.81 9.67 -6.15
C ILE A 35 11.87 10.76 -6.63
N THR A 36 10.87 10.39 -7.41
CA THR A 36 9.79 11.29 -7.82
C THR A 36 8.67 11.26 -6.78
N GLN A 37 7.94 12.37 -6.60
CA GLN A 37 6.80 12.37 -5.68
C GLN A 37 5.68 13.31 -6.09
N ILE A 38 4.51 13.12 -5.50
CA ILE A 38 3.34 13.99 -5.66
C ILE A 38 2.62 14.14 -4.33
N HIS A 39 1.90 15.26 -4.20
CA HIS A 39 0.90 15.43 -3.15
C HIS A 39 -0.48 15.09 -3.75
N ARG A 40 -1.33 14.44 -2.96
CA ARG A 40 -2.70 14.08 -3.38
C ARG A 40 -3.72 14.42 -2.30
N TYR A 41 -4.76 15.12 -2.71
CA TYR A 41 -5.84 15.57 -1.84
C TYR A 41 -7.20 15.16 -2.42
N GLU A 42 -7.35 13.86 -2.64
CA GLU A 42 -8.46 13.19 -3.31
C GLU A 42 -8.55 11.75 -2.77
N PRO A 43 -9.65 10.99 -2.97
CA PRO A 43 -9.72 9.62 -2.47
C PRO A 43 -8.63 8.69 -3.08
N SER A 44 -8.06 7.79 -2.28
CA SER A 44 -6.79 7.13 -2.61
C SER A 44 -6.86 5.96 -3.61
N PHE A 45 -8.01 5.67 -4.21
CA PHE A 45 -8.22 4.47 -5.04
C PHE A 45 -7.39 4.42 -6.34
N HIS A 46 -6.76 5.53 -6.74
CA HIS A 46 -5.85 5.62 -7.89
C HIS A 46 -4.36 5.61 -7.54
N PHE A 47 -4.02 5.42 -6.26
CA PHE A 47 -2.65 5.57 -5.76
C PHE A 47 -1.63 4.68 -6.46
N VAL A 48 -1.95 3.40 -6.57
CA VAL A 48 -1.05 2.40 -7.14
C VAL A 48 -0.89 2.65 -8.63
N GLU A 49 -1.99 2.93 -9.32
CA GLU A 49 -2.00 3.21 -10.76
C GLU A 49 -1.18 4.47 -11.08
N LYS A 50 -1.38 5.57 -10.35
CA LYS A 50 -0.58 6.80 -10.54
C LYS A 50 0.88 6.62 -10.19
N SER A 51 1.19 5.83 -9.17
CA SER A 51 2.57 5.51 -8.85
C SER A 51 3.23 4.72 -9.97
N ASN A 52 2.53 3.75 -10.57
CA ASN A 52 3.02 3.00 -11.73
C ASN A 52 3.25 3.91 -12.95
N GLU A 53 2.32 4.81 -13.26
CA GLU A 53 2.47 5.77 -14.37
C GLU A 53 3.72 6.64 -14.21
N MET A 54 3.98 7.14 -12.99
CA MET A 54 5.14 7.97 -12.70
C MET A 54 6.46 7.19 -12.80
N VAL A 55 6.48 5.94 -12.29
CA VAL A 55 7.64 5.05 -12.45
C VAL A 55 7.87 4.73 -13.92
N GLU A 56 6.82 4.47 -14.69
CA GLU A 56 6.93 4.18 -16.11
C GLU A 56 7.44 5.39 -16.90
N GLN A 57 6.94 6.59 -16.59
CA GLN A 57 7.31 7.82 -17.26
C GLN A 57 8.77 8.23 -16.96
N PHE A 58 9.17 8.24 -15.69
CA PHE A 58 10.46 8.81 -15.28
C PHE A 58 11.55 7.77 -15.02
N LYS A 59 11.20 6.48 -15.02
CA LYS A 59 12.11 5.35 -14.72
C LYS A 59 12.82 5.52 -13.37
N LYS A 60 12.12 6.11 -12.40
CA LYS A 60 12.56 6.36 -11.02
C LYS A 60 11.51 5.86 -10.04
N PRO A 61 11.89 5.44 -8.82
CA PRO A 61 10.92 5.18 -7.76
C PRO A 61 9.98 6.38 -7.57
N HIS A 62 8.73 6.08 -7.23
CA HIS A 62 7.69 7.08 -7.04
C HIS A 62 7.03 6.97 -5.67
N LEU A 63 6.87 8.12 -5.02
CA LEU A 63 6.36 8.29 -3.68
C LEU A 63 5.10 9.15 -3.71
N ILE A 64 4.03 8.74 -3.02
CA ILE A 64 3.01 9.71 -2.58
C ILE A 64 3.59 10.42 -1.34
N GLY A 65 4.06 11.64 -1.53
CA GLY A 65 4.84 12.37 -0.52
C GLY A 65 3.99 13.02 0.55
N GLU A 66 2.73 13.29 0.22
CA GLU A 66 1.75 13.84 1.14
C GLU A 66 0.34 13.47 0.68
N TYR A 67 -0.53 13.16 1.64
CA TYR A 67 -1.90 12.73 1.35
C TYR A 67 -2.94 13.25 2.32
N ALA A 68 -4.13 13.53 1.80
CA ALA A 68 -5.39 13.40 2.51
C ALA A 68 -6.53 13.16 1.51
N ILE A 69 -7.73 12.79 1.97
CA ILE A 69 -8.92 12.78 1.08
C ILE A 69 -9.27 14.21 0.60
N GLY A 70 -8.89 15.25 1.36
CA GLY A 70 -9.05 16.64 0.98
C GLY A 70 -8.09 17.57 1.72
N TRP A 71 -7.73 18.70 1.09
CA TRP A 71 -6.74 19.66 1.61
C TRP A 71 -7.33 20.76 2.49
N LYS A 72 -8.66 20.89 2.58
CA LYS A 72 -9.36 21.88 3.43
C LYS A 72 -9.59 21.42 4.87
N GLY A 73 -9.65 20.10 5.06
CA GLY A 73 -9.66 19.47 6.38
C GLY A 73 -10.95 18.75 6.73
N PRO A 74 -10.91 17.93 7.79
CA PRO A 74 -12.06 17.18 8.30
C PRO A 74 -13.29 18.07 8.52
N GLY A 75 -14.44 17.65 8.00
CA GLY A 75 -15.72 18.37 8.14
C GLY A 75 -15.96 19.47 7.10
N ASN A 76 -15.01 19.74 6.19
CA ASN A 76 -15.23 20.65 5.07
C ASN A 76 -15.89 19.91 3.90
N ASP A 77 -15.08 19.34 3.00
CA ASP A 77 -15.56 18.64 1.81
C ASP A 77 -15.93 17.17 2.12
N TYR A 78 -15.41 16.62 3.22
CA TYR A 78 -15.64 15.23 3.66
C TYR A 78 -15.85 15.14 5.18
N PRO A 79 -16.73 14.25 5.67
CA PRO A 79 -16.88 13.95 7.08
C PRO A 79 -15.57 13.51 7.75
N ALA A 80 -15.41 13.81 9.04
CA ALA A 80 -14.22 13.40 9.80
C ALA A 80 -13.97 11.88 9.79
N SER A 81 -15.04 11.07 9.77
CA SER A 81 -14.95 9.60 9.66
C SER A 81 -14.37 9.13 8.33
N GLU A 82 -14.53 9.90 7.25
CA GLU A 82 -13.94 9.56 5.95
C GLU A 82 -12.43 9.83 5.94
N TYR A 83 -11.94 10.82 6.69
CA TYR A 83 -10.50 11.08 6.81
C TYR A 83 -9.77 9.91 7.47
N GLU A 84 -10.30 9.31 8.55
CA GLU A 84 -9.69 8.12 9.15
C GLU A 84 -9.68 6.95 8.17
N GLY A 85 -10.82 6.67 7.53
CA GLY A 85 -10.95 5.58 6.58
C GLY A 85 -9.97 5.71 5.41
N GLU A 86 -9.86 6.90 4.82
CA GLU A 86 -8.92 7.13 3.73
C GLU A 86 -7.47 7.18 4.18
N PHE A 87 -7.17 7.63 5.40
CA PHE A 87 -5.84 7.53 5.97
C PHE A 87 -5.39 6.07 6.08
N HIS A 88 -6.26 5.19 6.58
CA HIS A 88 -6.03 3.76 6.59
C HIS A 88 -5.81 3.21 5.17
N ASP A 89 -6.75 3.49 4.27
CA ASP A 89 -6.74 2.94 2.91
C ASP A 89 -5.52 3.39 2.09
N ALA A 90 -5.12 4.66 2.22
CA ALA A 90 -3.97 5.23 1.53
C ALA A 90 -2.64 4.64 1.99
N MET A 91 -2.51 4.27 3.27
CA MET A 91 -1.30 3.61 3.75
C MET A 91 -1.18 2.17 3.21
N TRP A 92 -2.30 1.42 3.18
CA TRP A 92 -2.32 0.09 2.58
C TRP A 92 -2.03 0.15 1.08
N ARG A 93 -2.66 1.06 0.33
CA ARG A 93 -2.36 1.25 -1.10
C ARG A 93 -0.92 1.72 -1.34
N GLY A 94 -0.40 2.60 -0.48
CA GLY A 94 1.01 3.04 -0.51
C GLY A 94 1.98 1.88 -0.33
N MET A 95 1.71 0.96 0.61
CA MET A 95 2.52 -0.25 0.83
C MET A 95 2.54 -1.19 -0.38
N PHE A 96 1.52 -1.16 -1.24
CA PHE A 96 1.48 -1.94 -2.49
C PHE A 96 1.77 -1.10 -3.74
N SER A 97 2.34 0.09 -3.59
CA SER A 97 2.87 0.87 -4.70
C SER A 97 4.32 0.43 -5.02
N PRO A 98 4.87 0.78 -6.21
CA PRO A 98 6.22 0.38 -6.61
C PRO A 98 7.33 0.74 -5.61
N LEU A 99 7.17 1.85 -4.89
CA LEU A 99 7.98 2.18 -3.72
C LEU A 99 7.08 2.01 -2.48
N PRO A 100 7.18 0.88 -1.75
CA PRO A 100 6.24 0.53 -0.69
C PRO A 100 6.54 1.34 0.57
N ILE A 101 5.77 2.41 0.78
CA ILE A 101 5.93 3.33 1.92
C ILE A 101 4.57 3.63 2.55
N MET A 102 4.60 3.95 3.84
CA MET A 102 3.43 4.48 4.55
C MET A 102 3.29 5.96 4.21
N THR A 103 2.25 6.30 3.45
CA THR A 103 2.03 7.65 2.93
C THR A 103 1.88 8.67 4.06
N PRO A 104 2.67 9.76 4.09
CA PRO A 104 2.52 10.81 5.08
C PRO A 104 1.17 11.53 4.94
N SER A 105 0.50 11.82 6.05
CA SER A 105 -0.76 12.56 6.04
C SER A 105 -0.54 14.07 6.18
N TRP A 106 -1.26 14.87 5.37
CA TRP A 106 -1.33 16.32 5.52
C TRP A 106 -1.96 16.72 6.87
N TRP A 107 -3.03 16.02 7.27
CA TRP A 107 -3.75 16.25 8.53
C TRP A 107 -3.22 15.38 9.67
N TRP A 108 -1.90 15.32 9.79
CA TRP A 108 -1.22 14.53 10.82
C TRP A 108 -1.68 14.90 12.24
N ASP A 109 -1.98 16.18 12.49
CA ASP A 109 -2.49 16.71 13.75
C ASP A 109 -3.88 16.15 14.08
N PHE A 110 -4.81 16.17 13.12
CA PHE A 110 -6.13 15.56 13.27
C PHE A 110 -6.02 14.07 13.60
N HIS A 111 -5.17 13.32 12.89
CA HIS A 111 -4.99 11.89 13.16
C HIS A 111 -4.35 11.62 14.51
N TYR A 112 -3.41 12.48 14.94
CA TYR A 112 -2.80 12.42 16.25
C TYR A 112 -3.83 12.66 17.37
N ASP A 113 -4.58 13.76 17.29
CA ASP A 113 -5.57 14.16 18.31
C ASP A 113 -6.70 13.14 18.45
N ASN A 114 -7.11 12.51 17.34
CA ASN A 114 -8.12 11.46 17.33
C ASN A 114 -7.55 10.05 17.55
N LYS A 115 -6.26 9.92 17.87
CA LYS A 115 -5.57 8.66 18.19
C LYS A 115 -5.61 7.61 17.07
N HIS A 116 -5.66 8.03 15.80
CA HIS A 116 -5.71 7.14 14.64
C HIS A 116 -4.39 6.41 14.34
N TYR A 117 -3.30 6.69 15.06
CA TYR A 117 -1.98 6.10 14.79
C TYR A 117 -1.88 4.60 15.11
N PHE A 118 -2.91 3.98 15.69
CA PHE A 118 -2.97 2.52 15.83
C PHE A 118 -2.94 1.82 14.46
N HIS A 119 -3.40 2.48 13.39
CA HIS A 119 -3.37 1.97 12.01
C HIS A 119 -1.96 1.60 11.52
N PHE A 120 -0.91 2.26 12.04
CA PHE A 120 0.47 1.93 11.69
C PHE A 120 0.89 0.54 12.16
N LYS A 121 0.25 -0.01 13.20
CA LYS A 121 0.63 -1.29 13.82
C LYS A 121 0.54 -2.47 12.83
N SER A 122 -0.55 -2.56 12.07
CA SER A 122 -0.75 -3.65 11.11
C SER A 122 0.24 -3.58 9.95
N LEU A 123 0.45 -2.38 9.42
CA LEU A 123 1.42 -2.14 8.34
C LEU A 123 2.85 -2.41 8.81
N ALA A 124 3.21 -2.00 10.03
CA ALA A 124 4.53 -2.29 10.59
C ALA A 124 4.79 -3.80 10.70
N SER A 125 3.78 -4.60 11.09
CA SER A 125 3.90 -6.07 11.07
C SER A 125 4.19 -6.63 9.68
N VAL A 126 3.50 -6.11 8.66
CA VAL A 126 3.72 -6.53 7.26
C VAL A 126 5.10 -6.09 6.77
N ILE A 127 5.46 -4.82 6.95
CA ILE A 127 6.77 -4.29 6.55
C ILE A 127 7.89 -5.09 7.20
N LYS A 128 7.76 -5.42 8.49
CA LYS A 128 8.74 -6.25 9.19
C LYS A 128 8.95 -7.59 8.48
N ILE A 129 7.87 -8.28 8.12
CA ILE A 129 7.95 -9.54 7.36
C ILE A 129 8.63 -9.36 6.00
N LEU A 130 8.29 -8.29 5.28
CA LEU A 130 8.85 -7.98 3.96
C LEU A 130 10.33 -7.56 4.02
N THR A 131 10.83 -7.13 5.18
CA THR A 131 12.19 -6.60 5.37
C THR A 131 13.09 -7.50 6.21
N GLU A 132 12.53 -8.51 6.87
CA GLU A 132 13.26 -9.53 7.64
C GLU A 132 14.13 -10.43 6.75
N SER A 133 13.85 -10.49 5.45
CA SER A 133 14.59 -11.26 4.48
C SER A 133 15.16 -10.37 3.36
N ASN A 134 16.20 -10.84 2.68
CA ASN A 134 16.73 -10.21 1.47
C ASN A 134 15.94 -10.62 0.21
N GLU A 135 14.68 -11.02 0.38
CA GLU A 135 13.84 -11.48 -0.72
C GLU A 135 13.43 -10.32 -1.62
N LYS A 136 13.30 -10.63 -2.92
CA LYS A 136 12.75 -9.69 -3.90
C LYS A 136 11.28 -9.99 -4.09
N TYR A 137 10.44 -9.03 -3.75
CA TYR A 137 9.01 -9.13 -3.94
C TYR A 137 8.59 -8.60 -5.31
N LYS A 138 7.60 -9.27 -5.90
CA LYS A 138 6.92 -8.83 -7.11
C LYS A 138 5.45 -8.60 -6.81
N HIS A 139 4.85 -7.62 -7.48
CA HIS A 139 3.40 -7.43 -7.41
C HIS A 139 2.68 -8.62 -8.06
N ILE A 140 1.59 -9.04 -7.43
CA ILE A 140 0.72 -10.10 -7.95
C ILE A 140 -0.35 -9.46 -8.84
N SER A 141 -0.55 -10.02 -10.02
CA SER A 141 -1.69 -9.68 -10.87
C SER A 141 -2.91 -10.49 -10.45
N PHE A 142 -3.97 -9.80 -10.01
CA PHE A 142 -5.26 -10.42 -9.71
C PHE A 142 -6.24 -10.21 -10.87
N GLN A 143 -7.22 -11.11 -10.99
CA GLN A 143 -8.35 -10.88 -11.87
C GLN A 143 -9.21 -9.74 -11.32
N ASN A 144 -9.61 -8.82 -12.20
CA ASN A 144 -10.46 -7.69 -11.82
C ASN A 144 -11.77 -8.16 -11.20
N ASN A 145 -12.13 -7.57 -10.07
CA ASN A 145 -13.38 -7.82 -9.37
C ASN A 145 -13.99 -6.48 -8.94
N LYS A 146 -15.27 -6.24 -9.26
CA LYS A 146 -15.92 -4.96 -8.94
C LYS A 146 -16.27 -4.80 -7.46
N ASN A 147 -16.23 -5.88 -6.69
CA ASN A 147 -16.66 -5.90 -5.28
C ASN A 147 -15.48 -5.89 -4.30
N ILE A 148 -14.25 -6.16 -4.77
CA ILE A 148 -13.03 -6.12 -3.96
C ILE A 148 -11.87 -5.51 -4.72
N GLU A 149 -11.05 -4.79 -3.97
CA GLU A 149 -9.69 -4.45 -4.35
C GLU A 149 -8.75 -5.51 -3.75
N LEU A 150 -7.86 -6.03 -4.60
CA LEU A 150 -6.82 -6.99 -4.22
C LEU A 150 -5.45 -6.40 -4.55
N ARG A 151 -4.56 -6.42 -3.58
CA ARG A 151 -3.14 -6.06 -3.77
C ARG A 151 -2.27 -7.12 -3.13
N GLY A 152 -1.14 -7.42 -3.73
CA GLY A 152 -0.29 -8.50 -3.23
C GLY A 152 1.16 -8.36 -3.64
N LEU A 153 2.03 -8.85 -2.77
CA LEU A 153 3.47 -8.96 -2.95
C LEU A 153 3.87 -10.40 -2.75
N GLN A 154 4.68 -10.93 -3.64
CA GLN A 154 5.10 -12.33 -3.64
C GLN A 154 6.61 -12.45 -3.89
N SER A 155 7.25 -13.24 -3.03
CA SER A 155 8.57 -13.81 -3.21
C SER A 155 8.47 -15.34 -3.31
N ASP A 156 9.61 -16.03 -3.35
CA ASP A 156 9.66 -17.50 -3.39
C ASP A 156 9.12 -18.16 -2.11
N ASN A 157 9.20 -17.47 -0.95
CA ASN A 157 8.84 -18.04 0.35
C ASN A 157 7.65 -17.37 1.02
N ILE A 158 7.34 -16.12 0.67
CA ILE A 158 6.33 -15.32 1.36
C ILE A 158 5.42 -14.65 0.33
N THR A 159 4.12 -14.82 0.52
CA THR A 159 3.11 -14.05 -0.19
C THR A 159 2.28 -13.26 0.82
N VAL A 160 2.16 -11.96 0.58
CA VAL A 160 1.28 -11.06 1.35
C VAL A 160 0.19 -10.56 0.42
N VAL A 161 -1.07 -10.66 0.85
CA VAL A 161 -2.23 -10.17 0.09
C VAL A 161 -3.10 -9.32 0.98
N TRP A 162 -3.41 -8.09 0.56
CA TRP A 162 -4.42 -7.24 1.18
C TRP A 162 -5.69 -7.22 0.34
N ILE A 163 -6.83 -7.23 1.02
CA ILE A 163 -8.15 -7.27 0.42
C ILE A 163 -9.01 -6.21 1.06
N LYS A 164 -9.64 -5.39 0.22
CA LYS A 164 -10.59 -4.37 0.65
C LYS A 164 -11.92 -4.54 -0.03
N LYS A 165 -12.99 -4.53 0.75
CA LYS A 165 -14.37 -4.54 0.26
C LYS A 165 -14.72 -3.20 -0.42
N LEU A 166 -15.31 -3.26 -1.62
CA LEU A 166 -15.76 -2.10 -2.40
C LEU A 166 -17.30 -1.99 -2.50
N SER A 167 -18.03 -3.01 -2.05
CA SER A 167 -19.50 -3.05 -2.07
C SER A 167 -20.01 -3.87 -0.90
N ASP A 168 -21.24 -3.64 -0.43
CA ASP A 168 -21.81 -4.39 0.71
C ASP A 168 -22.00 -5.90 0.49
N LYS A 169 -21.83 -6.38 -0.74
CA LYS A 169 -21.97 -7.80 -1.07
C LYS A 169 -20.99 -8.66 -0.28
N ASN A 170 -21.48 -9.81 0.17
CA ASN A 170 -20.64 -10.84 0.77
C ASN A 170 -19.74 -11.47 -0.30
N ILE A 171 -18.47 -11.67 0.04
CA ILE A 171 -17.55 -12.46 -0.76
C ILE A 171 -17.29 -13.74 -0.02
N PHE A 172 -17.61 -14.84 -0.71
CA PHE A 172 -17.54 -16.18 -0.16
C PHE A 172 -16.29 -16.93 -0.61
N ALA A 173 -15.66 -16.50 -1.71
CA ALA A 173 -14.43 -17.09 -2.17
C ALA A 173 -13.64 -16.17 -3.11
N PHE A 174 -12.32 -16.40 -3.19
CA PHE A 174 -11.45 -15.82 -4.20
C PHE A 174 -10.16 -16.66 -4.36
N ASN A 175 -9.45 -16.39 -5.46
CA ASN A 175 -8.22 -17.09 -5.84
C ASN A 175 -6.99 -16.22 -5.58
N ILE A 176 -5.97 -16.81 -4.95
CA ILE A 176 -4.65 -16.20 -4.79
C ILE A 176 -3.64 -16.98 -5.64
N PRO A 177 -3.01 -16.35 -6.65
CA PRO A 177 -1.90 -16.95 -7.36
C PRO A 177 -0.70 -17.20 -6.45
N VAL A 178 -0.10 -18.38 -6.54
CA VAL A 178 1.14 -18.79 -5.85
C VAL A 178 2.17 -19.34 -6.83
N LEU A 179 3.42 -19.52 -6.40
CA LEU A 179 4.49 -19.95 -7.30
C LEU A 179 4.54 -21.46 -7.52
N PHE A 180 4.20 -22.23 -6.49
CA PHE A 180 4.38 -23.68 -6.45
C PHE A 180 3.11 -24.40 -5.99
N ASP A 181 2.88 -25.61 -6.52
CA ASP A 181 1.84 -26.52 -6.05
C ASP A 181 2.34 -27.29 -4.82
N LYS A 182 2.14 -26.67 -3.65
CA LYS A 182 2.50 -27.23 -2.34
C LYS A 182 1.44 -26.86 -1.31
N GLU A 183 1.62 -27.35 -0.09
CA GLU A 183 0.89 -26.84 1.06
C GLU A 183 1.50 -25.51 1.53
N TYR A 184 0.61 -24.59 1.90
CA TYR A 184 0.96 -23.29 2.45
C TYR A 184 0.25 -23.10 3.78
N ASN A 185 0.95 -22.50 4.73
CA ASN A 185 0.35 -21.96 5.94
C ASN A 185 -0.22 -20.58 5.61
N VAL A 186 -1.52 -20.42 5.78
CA VAL A 186 -2.24 -19.18 5.47
C VAL A 186 -2.79 -18.60 6.77
N ARG A 187 -2.26 -17.44 7.15
CA ARG A 187 -2.68 -16.68 8.32
C ARG A 187 -3.41 -15.42 7.87
N LEU A 188 -4.59 -15.21 8.41
CA LEU A 188 -5.51 -14.11 8.11
C LEU A 188 -5.55 -13.13 9.29
N PHE A 189 -5.47 -11.84 9.00
CA PHE A 189 -5.44 -10.78 9.99
C PHE A 189 -6.42 -9.64 9.66
N ASP A 190 -6.91 -9.01 10.72
CA ASP A 190 -7.66 -7.76 10.66
C ASP A 190 -6.68 -6.58 10.49
N THR A 191 -6.90 -5.71 9.51
CA THR A 191 -6.02 -4.57 9.21
C THR A 191 -6.15 -3.43 10.23
N TRP A 192 -7.26 -3.33 10.96
CA TRP A 192 -7.54 -2.30 11.97
C TRP A 192 -6.97 -2.68 13.33
N THR A 193 -7.07 -3.95 13.74
CA THR A 193 -6.62 -4.39 15.08
C THR A 193 -5.25 -5.07 15.07
N ASN A 194 -4.80 -5.54 13.90
CA ASN A 194 -3.65 -6.43 13.71
C ASN A 194 -3.81 -7.79 14.40
N GLU A 195 -5.03 -8.21 14.72
CA GLU A 195 -5.31 -9.50 15.33
C GLU A 195 -5.42 -10.59 14.27
N GLU A 196 -4.87 -11.77 14.58
CA GLU A 196 -5.05 -12.94 13.73
C GLU A 196 -6.48 -13.46 13.87
N ILE A 197 -7.22 -13.46 12.77
CA ILE A 197 -8.60 -13.94 12.70
C ILE A 197 -8.64 -15.46 12.54
N LYS A 198 -7.74 -16.01 11.73
CA LYS A 198 -7.73 -17.43 11.36
C LYS A 198 -6.36 -17.88 10.86
N ASN A 199 -6.06 -19.16 11.09
CA ASN A 199 -4.91 -19.86 10.50
C ASN A 199 -5.37 -21.22 9.98
N TYR A 200 -4.91 -21.58 8.80
CA TYR A 200 -5.21 -22.86 8.17
C TYR A 200 -4.11 -23.24 7.18
N VAL A 201 -4.02 -24.54 6.89
CA VAL A 201 -3.14 -25.09 5.85
C VAL A 201 -3.96 -25.32 4.59
N LEU A 202 -3.53 -24.75 3.47
CA LEU A 202 -4.17 -24.96 2.17
C LEU A 202 -3.18 -25.54 1.18
N LYS A 203 -3.66 -26.46 0.35
CA LYS A 203 -2.91 -27.02 -0.76
C LYS A 203 -3.22 -26.24 -2.03
N ALA A 204 -2.18 -25.72 -2.69
CA ALA A 204 -2.32 -25.10 -3.99
C ALA A 204 -2.58 -26.14 -5.07
N ASN A 205 -3.47 -25.80 -6.01
CA ASN A 205 -3.72 -26.59 -7.21
C ASN A 205 -3.62 -25.67 -8.42
N ASN A 206 -2.85 -26.08 -9.43
CA ASN A 206 -2.56 -25.26 -10.62
C ASN A 206 -2.05 -23.86 -10.24
N LYS A 207 -1.18 -23.79 -9.23
CA LYS A 207 -0.58 -22.55 -8.71
C LYS A 207 -1.60 -21.55 -8.16
N VAL A 208 -2.72 -22.04 -7.65
CA VAL A 208 -3.76 -21.21 -7.05
C VAL A 208 -4.13 -21.75 -5.67
N LEU A 209 -4.17 -20.86 -4.70
CA LEU A 209 -4.83 -21.08 -3.42
C LEU A 209 -6.26 -20.56 -3.50
N PHE A 210 -7.21 -21.44 -3.20
CA PHE A 210 -8.62 -21.10 -3.12
C PHE A 210 -8.98 -20.82 -1.67
N ILE A 211 -9.45 -19.61 -1.38
CA ILE A 211 -9.87 -19.21 -0.05
C ILE A 211 -11.40 -19.19 -0.01
N GLU A 212 -12.01 -19.96 0.89
CA GLU A 212 -13.45 -19.98 1.13
C GLU A 212 -13.82 -19.37 2.50
N GLY A 213 -14.99 -18.73 2.57
CA GLY A 213 -15.61 -18.27 3.81
C GLY A 213 -16.22 -16.87 3.70
N ASN A 214 -16.98 -16.46 4.71
CA ASN A 214 -17.47 -15.08 4.80
C ASN A 214 -16.42 -14.20 5.50
N ILE A 215 -15.42 -13.77 4.72
CA ILE A 215 -14.24 -13.07 5.22
C ILE A 215 -14.46 -11.55 5.28
N LEU A 216 -15.54 -11.08 4.66
CA LEU A 216 -15.94 -9.67 4.57
C LEU A 216 -16.92 -9.21 5.64
N LYS A 217 -16.97 -9.88 6.80
CA LYS A 217 -17.47 -9.25 8.03
C LYS A 217 -16.64 -8.01 8.38
N TYR A 218 -15.36 -8.02 7.99
CA TYR A 218 -14.39 -6.95 8.18
C TYR A 218 -14.33 -6.05 6.93
N ARG A 219 -14.01 -4.75 7.11
CA ARG A 219 -13.92 -3.76 6.03
C ARG A 219 -12.82 -4.14 5.03
N ASP A 220 -11.69 -4.57 5.57
CA ASP A 220 -10.52 -5.03 4.85
C ASP A 220 -9.65 -5.91 5.76
N ILE A 221 -8.82 -6.75 5.14
CA ILE A 221 -8.06 -7.83 5.78
C ILE A 221 -6.74 -8.05 5.03
N TYR A 222 -5.78 -8.73 5.67
CA TYR A 222 -4.59 -9.18 4.97
C TYR A 222 -4.21 -10.63 5.31
N PHE A 223 -3.51 -11.26 4.37
CA PHE A 223 -3.04 -12.63 4.45
C PHE A 223 -1.51 -12.65 4.46
N ILE A 224 -0.95 -13.54 5.27
CA ILE A 224 0.45 -13.97 5.18
C ILE A 224 0.45 -15.45 4.83
N ILE A 225 1.13 -15.78 3.73
CA ILE A 225 1.13 -17.12 3.12
C ILE A 225 2.60 -17.58 3.01
N LYS A 226 2.92 -18.74 3.59
CA LYS A 226 4.29 -19.32 3.62
C LYS A 226 4.28 -20.81 3.23
#